data_AF-A0A6N1CTW0-F1
#
_entry.id   AF-A0A6N1CTW0-F1
#
_cell.length_a   1.000
_cell.length_b   1.000
_cell.length_c   1.000
_cell.angle_alpha   90.00
_cell.angle_beta   90.00
_cell.angle_gamma   90.00
#
_symmetry.space_group_name_H-M   'P 1'
#
loop_
_entity.id
_entity.type
_entity.pdbx_description
1 polymer ?
#
loop_
_entity_poly.entity_id
_entity_poly.type
_entity_poly.pdbx_seq_one_letter_code
_entity_poly.pdbx_strand_id
1 'polypeptide(L)' 'MTHLSSMITSPPDRENLVFEIWAGANQLAEVSREPGRSAEIEIYPPVVGGSWNFELEEFMSLLNQAVKNLNHG' A
#
# COMPACT_ATOMS: atom_id res chain seq x y z
N MET A 1 8.61 15.55 7.65
CA MET A 1 8.03 14.18 7.67
C MET A 1 8.10 13.65 6.25
N THR A 2 8.28 12.34 6.07
CA THR A 2 8.33 11.74 4.73
C THR A 2 6.91 11.71 4.17
N HIS A 3 6.71 12.29 2.99
CA HIS A 3 5.44 12.21 2.27
C HIS A 3 5.24 10.81 1.71
N LEU A 4 3.98 10.37 1.69
CA LEU A 4 3.59 9.10 1.12
C LEU A 4 3.05 9.29 -0.29
N SER A 5 3.35 8.32 -1.15
CA SER A 5 2.77 8.21 -2.49
C SER A 5 2.16 6.83 -2.68
N SER A 6 1.39 6.67 -3.75
CA SER A 6 0.79 5.38 -4.09
C SER A 6 0.79 5.10 -5.59
N MET A 7 0.69 3.82 -5.93
CA MET A 7 0.59 3.34 -7.30
C MET A 7 -0.22 2.05 -7.33
N ILE A 8 -1.00 1.84 -8.39
CA ILE A 8 -1.66 0.56 -8.66
C ILE A 8 -0.78 -0.20 -9.64
N THR A 9 -0.42 -1.43 -9.29
CA THR A 9 0.41 -2.30 -10.13
C THR A 9 -0.29 -3.64 -10.37
N SER A 10 0.13 -4.34 -11.43
CA SER A 10 -0.26 -5.72 -11.73
C SER A 10 1.03 -6.56 -11.66
N PRO A 11 1.38 -7.10 -10.49
CA PRO A 11 2.58 -7.91 -10.36
C PRO A 11 2.48 -9.15 -11.24
N PRO A 12 3.54 -9.55 -11.96
CA PRO A 12 3.49 -10.68 -12.90
C PRO A 12 3.26 -12.04 -12.21
N ASP A 13 3.49 -12.10 -10.91
CA ASP A 13 3.31 -13.27 -10.04
C ASP A 13 1.93 -13.31 -9.36
N ARG A 14 1.07 -12.32 -9.60
CA ARG A 14 -0.28 -12.25 -9.03
C ARG A 14 -1.34 -12.06 -10.09
N GLU A 15 -2.51 -12.68 -9.87
CA GLU A 15 -3.65 -12.54 -10.78
C GLU A 15 -4.38 -11.20 -10.61
N ASN A 16 -4.23 -10.54 -9.45
CA ASN A 16 -4.95 -9.31 -9.11
C ASN A 16 -4.04 -8.08 -9.07
N LEU A 17 -4.68 -6.92 -9.23
CA LEU A 17 -4.04 -5.63 -8.98
C LEU A 17 -3.70 -5.47 -7.50
N VAL A 18 -2.58 -4.79 -7.23
CA VAL A 18 -2.20 -4.38 -5.89
C VAL A 18 -2.07 -2.87 -5.82
N PHE A 19 -2.31 -2.32 -4.64
CA PHE A 19 -2.15 -0.90 -4.33
C PHE A 19 -0.92 -0.74 -3.44
N GLU A 20 0.15 -0.20 -4.01
CA GLU A 20 1.41 0.02 -3.30
C GLU A 20 1.42 1.39 -2.64
N ILE A 21 1.97 1.46 -1.43
CA ILE A 21 2.20 2.69 -0.68
C ILE A 21 3.72 2.85 -0.48
N TRP A 22 4.24 4.02 -0.81
CA TRP A 22 5.66 4.31 -0.85
C TRP A 22 6.02 5.49 0.06
N ALA A 23 7.14 5.38 0.77
CA ALA A 23 7.73 6.44 1.58
C ALA A 23 9.06 6.88 0.92
N GLY A 24 8.98 7.88 0.06
CA GLY A 24 10.09 8.23 -0.84
C GLY A 24 10.37 7.10 -1.83
N ALA A 25 11.59 6.57 -1.82
CA ALA A 25 12.01 5.47 -2.71
C ALA A 25 11.81 4.06 -2.10
N ASN A 26 11.32 3.97 -0.87
CA ASN A 26 11.15 2.70 -0.18
C ASN A 26 9.67 2.32 -0.12
N GLN A 27 9.37 1.07 -0.45
CA GLN A 27 8.01 0.55 -0.32
C GLN A 27 7.69 0.41 1.16
N LEU A 28 6.58 1.01 1.57
CA LEU A 28 6.07 0.96 2.93
C LEU A 28 5.12 -0.23 3.10
N ALA A 29 4.16 -0.35 2.18
CA ALA A 29 3.11 -1.35 2.27
C ALA A 29 2.54 -1.69 0.90
N GLU A 30 1.87 -2.83 0.85
CA GLU A 30 1.04 -3.26 -0.27
C GLU A 30 -0.34 -3.65 0.27
N VAL A 31 -1.39 -3.15 -0.38
CA VAL A 31 -2.76 -3.60 -0.16
C VAL A 31 -3.18 -4.45 -1.36
N SER A 32 -3.73 -5.62 -1.09
CA SER A 32 -4.25 -6.52 -2.11
C SER A 32 -5.67 -6.96 -1.75
N ARG A 33 -6.43 -7.39 -2.75
CA ARG A 33 -7.76 -7.96 -2.54
C ARG A 33 -8.01 -9.09 -3.52
N GLU A 34 -7.85 -10.31 -3.03
CA GLU A 34 -8.19 -11.51 -3.78
C GLU A 34 -9.72 -11.67 -3.92
N PRO A 35 -10.23 -12.22 -5.03
CA PRO A 35 -11.64 -12.50 -5.22
C PRO A 35 -12.23 -13.31 -4.06
N GLY A 36 -13.33 -12.80 -3.50
CA GLY A 36 -14.01 -13.44 -2.36
C GLY A 36 -13.30 -13.28 -1.01
N ARG A 37 -12.21 -12.50 -0.93
CA ARG A 37 -11.52 -12.18 0.33
C ARG A 37 -11.69 -10.70 0.72
N SER A 38 -11.47 -10.44 2.00
CA SER A 38 -11.30 -9.09 2.52
C SER A 38 -10.03 -8.47 1.94
N ALA A 39 -9.94 -7.14 1.94
CA ALA A 39 -8.67 -6.47 1.64
C ALA A 39 -7.65 -6.83 2.73
N GLU A 40 -6.44 -7.18 2.29
CA GLU A 40 -5.31 -7.52 3.14
C GLU A 40 -4.19 -6.50 2.92
N ILE A 41 -3.39 -6.25 3.95
CA ILE A 41 -2.24 -5.33 3.89
C ILE A 41 -0.99 -6.05 4.37
N GLU A 42 0.07 -5.95 3.57
CA GLU A 42 1.42 -6.31 3.94
C GLU A 42 2.21 -5.02 4.23
N ILE A 43 2.92 -4.98 5.36
CA ILE A 43 3.71 -3.81 5.79
C ILE A 43 5.18 -4.23 5.86
N TYR A 44 6.02 -3.55 5.08
CA TYR A 44 7.44 -3.84 5.00
C TYR A 44 8.21 -3.03 6.04
N PRO A 45 9.28 -3.59 6.64
CA PRO A 45 10.15 -2.83 7.53
C PRO A 45 10.92 -1.75 6.75
N PRO A 46 11.34 -0.65 7.40
CA PRO A 46 12.23 0.33 6.77
C PRO A 46 13.55 -0.32 6.33
N VAL A 47 14.01 0.02 5.13
CA VAL A 47 15.28 -0.50 4.57
C VAL A 47 16.47 -0.18 5.48
N VAL A 48 16.48 1.00 6.07
CA VAL A 48 17.41 1.38 7.13
C VAL A 48 16.70 1.14 8.44
N GLY A 49 17.10 0.11 9.20
CA GLY A 49 16.40 -0.35 10.40
C GLY A 49 15.94 0.79 11.33
N GLY A 50 14.78 0.62 11.96
CA GLY A 50 14.15 1.66 12.76
C GLY A 50 12.63 1.64 12.61
N SER A 51 12.02 2.82 12.71
CA SER A 51 10.58 3.00 12.52
C SER A 51 10.26 3.83 11.29
N TRP A 52 9.07 3.62 10.74
CA TRP A 52 8.48 4.57 9.81
C TRP A 52 7.96 5.80 10.54
N ASN A 53 8.18 6.98 9.96
CA ASN A 53 7.73 8.25 10.51
C ASN A 53 7.16 9.12 9.39
N PHE A 54 5.84 9.24 9.35
CA PHE A 54 5.05 9.99 8.35
C PHE A 54 3.75 10.47 8.99
N GLU A 55 2.95 11.25 8.27
CA GLU A 55 1.67 11.78 8.77
C GLU A 55 0.59 10.68 8.80
N LEU A 56 -0.08 10.52 9.95
CA LEU A 56 -1.06 9.44 10.14
C LEU A 56 -2.27 9.63 9.20
N GLU A 57 -2.73 10.87 9.07
CA GLU A 57 -3.86 11.26 8.24
C GLU A 57 -3.60 10.98 6.76
N GLU A 58 -2.38 11.21 6.29
CA GLU A 58 -1.93 10.86 4.94
C GLU A 58 -2.00 9.35 4.72
N PHE A 59 -1.48 8.57 5.68
CA PHE A 59 -1.54 7.10 5.60
C PHE A 59 -2.99 6.58 5.59
N MET A 60 -3.86 7.07 6.49
CA MET A 60 -5.27 6.71 6.51
C MET A 60 -5.98 7.06 5.20
N SER A 61 -5.67 8.21 4.60
CA SER A 61 -6.21 8.62 3.30
C SER A 61 -5.83 7.62 2.21
N LEU A 62 -4.58 7.18 2.17
CA LEU A 62 -4.11 6.19 1.20
C LEU A 62 -4.74 4.81 1.42
N LEU A 63 -4.93 4.36 2.67
CA LEU A 63 -5.64 3.12 2.97
C LEU A 63 -7.09 3.14 2.48
N ASN A 64 -7.79 4.27 2.68
CA ASN A 64 -9.15 4.45 2.16
C ASN A 64 -9.19 4.45 0.63
N GLN A 65 -8.16 5.01 -0.03
CA GLN A 65 -8.03 4.96 -1.49
C GLN A 65 -7.76 3.53 -1.98
N ALA A 66 -6.91 2.77 -1.30
CA ALA A 66 -6.62 1.39 -1.65
C ALA A 66 -7.90 0.53 -1.68
N VAL A 67 -8.72 0.61 -0.61
CA VAL A 67 -10.00 -0.11 -0.54
C VAL A 67 -10.94 0.33 -1.66
N LYS A 68 -11.05 1.63 -1.96
CA LYS A 68 -11.93 2.11 -3.03
C LYS A 68 -11.49 1.61 -4.41
N ASN A 69 -10.19 1.66 -4.71
CA ASN A 69 -9.68 1.30 -6.02
C ASN A 69 -9.73 -0.22 -6.27
N LEU A 70 -9.43 -1.03 -5.26
CA LEU A 70 -9.45 -2.49 -5.38
C LEU A 70 -10.85 -3.12 -5.27
N ASN A 71 -11.87 -2.33 -4.91
CA ASN A 71 -13.27 -2.78 -4.92
C ASN A 71 -13.95 -2.67 -6.30
N HIS A 72 -13.28 -2.03 -7.26
CA HIS A 72 -13.80 -1.80 -8.62
C HIS A 72 -12.96 -2.49 -9.72
N GLY A 73 -11.96 -3.29 -9.33
CA GLY A 73 -11.17 -4.15 -10.21
C GLY A 73 -11.84 -5.49 -10.48
#